data_AF-A0A5J4ULT8-F1
#
_entry.id   AF-A0A5J4ULT8-F1
#
_cell.length_a   1.000
_cell.length_b   1.000
_cell.length_c   1.000
_cell.angle_alpha   90.00
_cell.angle_beta   90.00
_cell.angle_gamma   90.00
#
_symmetry.space_group_name_H-M   'P 1'
#
loop_
_entity.id
_entity.type
_entity.pdbx_description
1 polymer ?
#
loop_
_entity_poly.entity_id
_entity_poly.type
_entity_poly.pdbx_seq_one_letter_code
_entity_poly.pdbx_strand_id
1 'polypeptide(L)'
;MLTPAAILNAKTAISTLLISIGIPEKQIYNNTTSTSVKSERKHTAKEIQDKQTYNIDDLLKYIRRRVESIDNMEEDELQGITLALLMAVTTRRMSEISRAALQVDSITSAQFVLHTDICKVGGGKVTLTIKKAKDTTICPVKWFTKWWKVQESRSNKGKILWWDNTRGKPASDDKCSQLAKLIIKAAGLPYKERITELRAAAITKMIDKGFPMPVINAWSIHSDTAKTLQRYYYRANCNEIIEQLLSTVNPIELRTTAEQNETQYETSIKQYQTRSKSQTLLGGKYK
;
A
#
# COMPACT_ATOMS: atom_id res chain seq x y z
N MET A 1 32.13 4.17 21.15
CA MET A 1 30.88 4.91 21.47
C MET A 1 29.69 4.11 20.93
N LEU A 2 28.56 4.10 21.63
CA LEU A 2 27.31 3.51 21.12
C LEU A 2 26.75 4.36 19.97
N THR A 3 26.13 3.73 18.97
CA THR A 3 25.46 4.45 17.89
C THR A 3 24.19 5.14 18.43
N PRO A 4 23.75 6.27 17.84
CA PRO A 4 22.48 6.89 18.19
C PRO A 4 21.29 5.91 18.13
N ALA A 5 21.34 4.93 17.22
CA ALA A 5 20.33 3.87 17.10
C ALA A 5 20.35 2.90 18.30
N ALA A 6 21.54 2.50 18.76
CA ALA A 6 21.68 1.67 19.95
C ALA A 6 21.17 2.40 21.20
N ILE A 7 21.48 3.69 21.33
CA ILE A 7 21.02 4.55 22.44
C ILE A 7 19.49 4.68 22.42
N LEU A 8 18.90 4.93 21.24
CA LEU A 8 17.46 5.05 21.10
C LEU A 8 16.73 3.73 21.42
N ASN A 9 17.27 2.60 20.97
CA ASN A 9 16.72 1.28 21.27
C ASN A 9 16.79 0.98 22.77
N ALA A 10 17.91 1.29 23.44
CA ALA A 10 18.05 1.13 24.88
C ALA A 10 17.07 2.01 25.67
N LYS A 11 16.96 3.30 25.32
CA LYS A 11 15.97 4.23 25.91
C LYS A 11 14.54 3.70 25.74
N THR A 12 14.22 3.15 24.57
CA THR A 12 12.89 2.56 24.28
C THR A 12 12.64 1.31 25.10
N ALA A 13 13.59 0.39 25.17
CA ALA A 13 13.47 -0.84 25.95
C ALA A 13 13.27 -0.57 27.45
N ILE A 14 14.05 0.36 28.01
CA ILE A 14 13.91 0.79 29.42
C ILE A 14 12.55 1.44 29.63
N SER A 15 12.12 2.35 28.75
CA SER A 15 10.81 3.00 28.88
C SER A 15 9.67 1.98 28.86
N THR A 16 9.70 1.01 27.94
CA THR A 16 8.71 -0.07 27.86
C THR A 16 8.68 -0.91 29.14
N LEU A 17 9.85 -1.24 29.69
CA LEU A 17 9.95 -1.98 30.95
C LEU A 17 9.33 -1.17 32.11
N LEU A 18 9.69 0.12 32.24
CA LEU A 18 9.15 1.00 33.28
C LEU A 18 7.62 1.14 33.19
N ILE A 19 7.08 1.26 31.97
CA ILE A 19 5.62 1.27 31.75
C ILE A 19 5.01 -0.07 32.20
N SER A 20 5.64 -1.19 31.84
CA SER A 20 5.12 -2.53 32.18
C SER A 20 5.08 -2.81 33.68
N ILE A 21 5.95 -2.19 34.47
CA ILE A 21 5.96 -2.28 35.94
C ILE A 21 5.07 -1.21 36.61
N GLY A 22 4.29 -0.45 35.83
CA GLY A 22 3.27 0.47 36.33
C GLY A 22 3.71 1.92 36.49
N ILE A 23 4.89 2.30 36.00
CA ILE A 23 5.33 3.70 36.06
C ILE A 23 4.59 4.50 34.98
N PRO A 24 3.90 5.60 35.34
CA PRO A 24 3.16 6.41 34.37
C PRO A 24 4.06 7.00 33.28
N GLU A 25 3.59 6.96 32.04
CA GLU A 25 4.31 7.49 30.87
C GLU A 25 4.76 8.95 31.05
N LYS A 26 3.93 9.77 31.70
CA LYS A 26 4.23 11.18 32.03
C LYS A 26 5.45 11.38 32.95
N GLN A 27 5.80 10.38 33.76
CA GLN A 27 6.99 10.42 34.62
C GLN A 27 8.24 10.01 33.85
N ILE A 28 8.10 9.08 32.91
CA ILE A 28 9.20 8.57 32.07
C ILE A 28 9.56 9.59 30.99
N TYR A 29 8.57 10.15 30.30
CA TYR A 29 8.72 11.16 29.25
C TYR A 29 8.42 12.56 29.77
N ASN A 30 9.26 13.03 30.69
CA ASN A 30 9.29 14.43 31.09
C ASN A 30 10.03 15.29 30.04
N ASN A 31 10.06 16.62 30.25
CA ASN A 31 10.65 17.54 29.29
C ASN A 31 12.09 17.16 28.87
N THR A 32 12.92 16.72 29.83
CA THR A 32 14.32 16.34 29.62
C THR A 32 14.45 15.04 28.83
N THR A 33 13.77 13.98 29.26
CA THR A 33 13.87 12.67 28.60
C THR A 33 13.18 12.67 27.24
N SER A 34 12.06 13.38 27.10
CA SER A 34 11.40 13.60 25.80
C SER A 34 12.31 14.35 24.82
N THR A 35 12.98 15.41 25.27
CA THR A 35 13.91 16.17 24.41
C THR A 35 15.12 15.32 24.02
N SER A 36 15.66 14.54 24.96
CA SER A 36 16.74 13.59 24.68
C SER A 36 16.32 12.55 23.64
N VAL A 37 15.15 11.91 23.80
CA VAL A 37 14.63 10.92 22.83
C VAL A 37 14.36 11.57 21.47
N LYS A 38 13.81 12.80 21.42
CA LYS A 38 13.61 13.56 20.17
C LYS A 38 14.95 13.83 19.47
N SER A 39 15.98 14.21 20.22
CA SER A 39 17.32 14.41 19.68
C SER A 39 17.88 13.12 19.07
N GLU A 40 17.83 11.99 19.79
CA GLU A 40 18.31 10.72 19.23
C GLU A 40 17.49 10.25 18.02
N ARG A 41 16.17 10.48 18.03
CA ARG A 41 15.32 10.23 16.87
C ARG A 41 15.75 11.07 15.67
N LYS A 42 16.13 12.33 15.88
CA LYS A 42 16.66 13.18 14.80
C LYS A 42 18.00 12.66 14.27
N HIS A 43 18.91 12.23 15.14
CA HIS A 43 20.22 11.68 14.75
C HIS A 43 20.13 10.30 14.07
N THR A 44 19.06 9.55 14.33
CA THR A 44 18.80 8.23 13.70
C THR A 44 17.90 8.32 12.48
N ALA A 45 17.15 9.41 12.34
CA ALA A 45 16.30 9.66 11.19
C ALA A 45 17.18 9.74 9.94
N LYS A 46 16.80 8.99 8.91
CA LYS A 46 17.42 9.15 7.60
C LYS A 46 17.02 10.52 7.08
N GLU A 47 17.97 11.21 6.47
CA GLU A 47 17.71 12.42 5.72
C GLU A 47 16.61 12.15 4.69
N ILE A 48 15.62 13.04 4.63
CA ILE A 48 14.57 12.98 3.62
C ILE A 48 15.22 13.47 2.33
N GLN A 49 15.67 12.54 1.52
CA GLN A 49 16.21 12.85 0.20
C GLN A 49 15.07 12.95 -0.81
N ASP A 50 15.13 13.96 -1.67
CA ASP A 50 14.29 14.01 -2.85
C ASP A 50 14.71 12.87 -3.79
N LYS A 51 13.84 11.88 -3.93
CA LYS A 51 14.10 10.67 -4.69
C LYS A 51 12.90 10.35 -5.55
N GLN A 52 13.13 10.29 -6.86
CA GLN A 52 12.12 9.78 -7.79
C GLN A 52 11.83 8.31 -7.49
N THR A 53 10.55 7.98 -7.37
CA THR A 53 10.11 6.59 -7.32
C THR A 53 10.13 6.01 -8.74
N TYR A 54 10.42 4.72 -8.90
CA TYR A 54 10.40 4.12 -10.22
C TYR A 54 8.96 3.95 -10.76
N ASN A 55 8.82 3.88 -12.08
CA ASN A 55 7.50 3.82 -12.72
C ASN A 55 6.86 2.41 -12.56
N ILE A 56 5.75 2.34 -11.84
CA ILE A 56 4.97 1.11 -11.64
C ILE A 56 4.47 0.51 -12.96
N ASP A 57 4.30 1.33 -14.01
CA ASP A 57 3.83 0.85 -15.32
C ASP A 57 4.79 -0.12 -15.99
N ASP A 58 6.10 -0.04 -15.71
CA ASP A 58 7.05 -0.96 -16.30
C ASP A 58 6.93 -2.37 -15.70
N LEU A 59 6.62 -2.46 -14.39
CA LEU A 59 6.20 -3.72 -13.76
C LEU A 59 4.90 -4.24 -14.39
N LEU A 60 3.88 -3.38 -14.54
CA LEU A 60 2.60 -3.81 -15.10
C LEU A 60 2.76 -4.30 -16.55
N LYS A 61 3.52 -3.58 -17.40
CA LYS A 61 3.86 -4.00 -18.78
C LYS A 61 4.61 -5.33 -18.80
N TYR A 62 5.54 -5.54 -17.86
CA TYR A 62 6.20 -6.83 -17.72
C TYR A 62 5.18 -7.95 -17.42
N ILE A 63 4.32 -7.77 -16.42
CA ILE A 63 3.30 -8.77 -16.07
C ILE A 63 2.34 -9.05 -17.23
N ARG A 64 1.92 -8.02 -17.98
CA ARG A 64 1.10 -8.18 -19.19
C ARG A 64 1.72 -9.14 -20.19
N ARG A 65 3.01 -8.97 -20.49
CA ARG A 65 3.75 -9.86 -21.41
C ARG A 65 3.86 -11.28 -20.88
N ARG A 66 3.98 -11.46 -19.57
CA ARG A 66 4.14 -12.78 -18.95
C ARG A 66 2.84 -13.59 -18.86
N VAL A 67 1.67 -12.98 -19.06
CA VAL A 67 0.38 -13.69 -18.96
C VAL A 67 0.21 -14.77 -20.03
N GLU A 68 0.85 -14.61 -21.19
CA GLU A 68 0.77 -15.57 -22.30
C GLU A 68 1.37 -16.92 -21.93
N SER A 69 2.42 -16.92 -21.11
CA SER A 69 3.08 -18.14 -20.63
C SER A 69 2.62 -18.54 -19.22
N ILE A 70 1.51 -18.01 -18.72
CA ILE A 70 1.06 -18.26 -17.33
C ILE A 70 0.82 -19.75 -17.04
N ASP A 71 0.47 -20.53 -18.07
CA ASP A 71 0.18 -21.95 -17.91
C ASP A 71 1.42 -22.83 -17.78
N ASN A 72 2.55 -22.38 -18.33
CA ASN A 72 3.84 -23.10 -18.34
C ASN A 72 4.92 -22.38 -17.51
N MET A 73 4.50 -21.46 -16.63
CA MET A 73 5.39 -20.66 -15.81
C MET A 73 5.93 -21.48 -14.63
N GLU A 74 7.19 -21.23 -14.28
CA GLU A 74 7.83 -21.82 -13.11
C GLU A 74 7.17 -21.28 -11.81
N GLU A 75 7.11 -22.11 -10.76
CA GLU A 75 6.35 -21.80 -9.54
C GLU A 75 6.87 -20.56 -8.80
N ASP A 76 8.19 -20.40 -8.64
CA ASP A 76 8.79 -19.25 -7.99
C ASP A 76 8.54 -17.96 -8.78
N GLU A 77 8.56 -18.01 -10.12
CA GLU A 77 8.18 -16.88 -10.98
C GLU A 77 6.69 -16.52 -10.83
N LEU A 78 5.79 -17.51 -10.91
CA LEU A 78 4.34 -17.32 -10.76
C LEU A 78 4.00 -16.74 -9.38
N GLN A 79 4.62 -17.26 -8.33
CA GLN A 79 4.50 -16.76 -6.97
C GLN A 79 5.03 -15.32 -6.87
N GLY A 80 6.20 -15.05 -7.43
CA GLY A 80 6.83 -13.73 -7.45
C GLY A 80 5.96 -12.68 -8.12
N ILE A 81 5.36 -12.99 -9.27
CA ILE A 81 4.47 -12.08 -10.01
C ILE A 81 3.21 -11.83 -9.18
N THR A 82 2.61 -12.89 -8.64
CA THR A 82 1.41 -12.79 -7.80
C THR A 82 1.67 -11.91 -6.57
N LEU A 83 2.80 -12.10 -5.89
CA LEU A 83 3.22 -11.29 -4.74
C LEU A 83 3.43 -9.82 -5.10
N ALA A 84 4.17 -9.54 -6.19
CA ALA A 84 4.43 -8.17 -6.62
C ALA A 84 3.12 -7.45 -7.02
N LEU A 85 2.24 -8.14 -7.75
CA LEU A 85 0.94 -7.61 -8.14
C LEU A 85 0.05 -7.33 -6.91
N LEU A 86 -0.01 -8.24 -5.95
CA LEU A 86 -0.77 -8.04 -4.71
C LEU A 86 -0.21 -6.88 -3.88
N MET A 87 1.11 -6.75 -3.78
CA MET A 87 1.74 -5.60 -3.13
C MET A 87 1.36 -4.28 -3.79
N ALA A 88 1.35 -4.24 -5.13
CA ALA A 88 0.98 -3.04 -5.86
C ALA A 88 -0.49 -2.66 -5.65
N VAL A 89 -1.43 -3.60 -5.84
CA VAL A 89 -2.88 -3.29 -5.77
C VAL A 89 -3.39 -3.06 -4.36
N THR A 90 -2.84 -3.76 -3.36
CA THR A 90 -3.30 -3.63 -1.98
C THR A 90 -2.51 -2.59 -1.19
N THR A 91 -1.34 -2.17 -1.71
CA THR A 91 -0.36 -1.32 -1.01
C THR A 91 0.03 -1.86 0.38
N ARG A 92 -0.05 -3.17 0.58
CA ARG A 92 0.35 -3.81 1.85
C ARG A 92 1.85 -4.07 1.89
N ARG A 93 2.38 -4.20 3.10
CA ARG A 93 3.77 -4.64 3.29
C ARG A 93 3.88 -6.12 2.92
N MET A 94 5.07 -6.54 2.50
CA MET A 94 5.31 -7.96 2.23
C MET A 94 5.01 -8.82 3.46
N SER A 95 5.39 -8.36 4.67
CA SER A 95 5.09 -9.08 5.92
C SER A 95 3.60 -9.16 6.28
N GLU A 96 2.75 -8.31 5.71
CA GLU A 96 1.29 -8.40 5.88
C GLU A 96 0.71 -9.40 4.86
N ILE A 97 1.24 -9.44 3.64
CA ILE A 97 0.81 -10.37 2.59
C ILE A 97 1.31 -11.80 2.87
N SER A 98 2.55 -11.96 3.33
CA SER A 98 3.17 -13.25 3.61
C SER A 98 2.45 -14.02 4.74
N ARG A 99 1.98 -13.29 5.75
CA ARG A 99 1.25 -13.83 6.91
C ARG A 99 -0.27 -13.85 6.73
N ALA A 100 -0.78 -13.40 5.58
CA ALA A 100 -2.20 -13.41 5.32
C ALA A 100 -2.74 -14.84 5.27
N ALA A 101 -3.99 -15.02 5.66
CA ALA A 101 -4.76 -16.24 5.49
C ALA A 101 -5.86 -16.01 4.46
N LEU A 102 -6.07 -16.98 3.58
CA LEU A 102 -7.14 -16.95 2.59
C LEU A 102 -8.43 -17.54 3.18
N GLN A 103 -9.54 -16.86 2.93
CA GLN A 103 -10.86 -17.45 3.09
C GLN A 103 -11.17 -18.30 1.86
N VAL A 104 -10.94 -19.61 1.94
CA VAL A 104 -11.01 -20.53 0.77
C VAL A 104 -12.36 -20.46 0.05
N ASP A 105 -13.46 -20.44 0.80
CA ASP A 105 -14.83 -20.37 0.26
C ASP A 105 -15.14 -19.06 -0.49
N SER A 106 -14.27 -18.05 -0.37
CA SER A 106 -14.43 -16.77 -1.06
C SER A 106 -13.84 -16.74 -2.47
N ILE A 107 -13.06 -17.76 -2.87
CA ILE A 107 -12.45 -17.80 -4.21
C ILE A 107 -13.55 -17.99 -5.25
N THR A 108 -13.69 -17.01 -6.12
CA THR A 108 -14.60 -17.03 -7.27
C THR A 108 -13.87 -16.49 -8.49
N SER A 109 -14.49 -16.58 -9.67
CA SER A 109 -13.98 -15.90 -10.87
C SER A 109 -13.95 -14.37 -10.75
N ALA A 110 -14.65 -13.81 -9.76
CA ALA A 110 -14.82 -12.37 -9.57
C ALA A 110 -14.00 -11.78 -8.42
N GLN A 111 -13.68 -12.56 -7.38
CA GLN A 111 -12.95 -12.07 -6.21
C GLN A 111 -12.40 -13.19 -5.33
N PHE A 112 -11.53 -12.82 -4.39
CA PHE A 112 -11.14 -13.62 -3.22
C PHE A 112 -10.86 -12.70 -2.02
N VAL A 113 -10.83 -13.28 -0.82
CA VAL A 113 -10.68 -12.55 0.45
C VAL A 113 -9.46 -13.04 1.24
N LEU A 114 -8.61 -12.10 1.64
CA LEU A 114 -7.49 -12.34 2.54
C LEU A 114 -7.74 -11.68 3.90
N HIS A 115 -7.43 -12.38 4.97
CA HIS A 115 -7.36 -11.86 6.33
C HIS A 115 -5.89 -11.65 6.71
N THR A 116 -5.55 -10.47 7.19
CA THR A 116 -4.20 -10.13 7.63
C THR A 116 -4.24 -9.21 8.84
N ASP A 117 -3.13 -9.10 9.55
CA ASP A 117 -2.99 -8.26 10.74
C ASP A 117 -1.95 -7.17 10.51
N ILE A 118 -2.33 -5.92 10.82
CA ILE A 118 -1.38 -4.82 10.88
C ILE A 118 -0.63 -4.90 12.21
N CYS A 119 0.65 -5.21 12.18
CA CYS A 119 1.46 -5.39 13.40
C CYS A 119 2.16 -4.12 13.92
N LYS A 120 1.84 -2.93 13.39
CA LYS A 120 2.31 -1.66 13.98
C LYS A 120 1.50 -1.30 15.22
N VAL A 121 2.07 -0.43 16.07
CA VAL A 121 1.41 0.13 17.26
C VAL A 121 0.03 0.69 16.88
N GLY A 122 -1.03 0.22 17.56
CA GLY A 122 -2.42 0.56 17.27
C GLY A 122 -3.01 -0.12 16.01
N GLY A 123 -2.41 -1.21 15.54
CA GLY A 123 -2.90 -2.01 14.43
C GLY A 123 -4.04 -2.96 14.80
N GLY A 124 -4.62 -3.63 13.81
CA GLY A 124 -5.77 -4.52 13.99
C GLY A 124 -5.93 -5.49 12.82
N LYS A 125 -6.96 -6.34 12.92
CA LYS A 125 -7.33 -7.28 11.86
C LYS A 125 -7.88 -6.53 10.66
N VAL A 126 -7.41 -6.89 9.47
CA VAL A 126 -7.82 -6.30 8.19
C VAL A 126 -8.28 -7.41 7.26
N THR A 127 -9.46 -7.19 6.67
CA THR A 127 -9.99 -8.03 5.60
C THR A 127 -9.79 -7.31 4.28
N LEU A 128 -9.08 -7.95 3.35
CA LEU A 128 -8.82 -7.46 2.00
C LEU A 128 -9.68 -8.27 1.03
N THR A 129 -10.67 -7.62 0.42
CA THR A 129 -11.42 -8.21 -0.69
C THR A 129 -10.77 -7.78 -2.00
N ILE A 130 -10.12 -8.71 -2.70
CA ILE A 130 -9.48 -8.47 -3.98
C ILE A 130 -10.46 -8.87 -5.08
N LYS A 131 -10.84 -7.91 -5.93
CA LYS A 131 -11.78 -8.16 -7.03
C LYS A 131 -11.06 -8.23 -8.37
N LYS A 132 -11.74 -8.86 -9.33
CA LYS A 132 -11.30 -9.02 -10.71
C LYS A 132 -11.11 -7.64 -11.33
N ALA A 133 -9.95 -7.43 -11.94
CA ALA A 133 -9.68 -6.23 -12.71
C ALA A 133 -10.31 -6.32 -14.10
N LYS A 134 -10.65 -5.17 -14.72
CA LYS A 134 -11.11 -5.09 -16.11
C LYS A 134 -10.05 -5.62 -17.07
N ASP A 135 -8.79 -5.23 -16.86
CA ASP A 135 -7.66 -5.76 -17.62
C ASP A 135 -7.34 -7.19 -17.16
N THR A 136 -7.73 -8.16 -17.97
CA THR A 136 -7.55 -9.58 -17.66
C THR A 136 -6.09 -10.04 -17.65
N THR A 137 -5.18 -9.27 -18.26
CA THR A 137 -3.75 -9.63 -18.37
C THR A 137 -2.97 -9.37 -17.06
N ILE A 138 -3.42 -8.38 -16.28
CA ILE A 138 -2.85 -7.99 -14.98
C ILE A 138 -3.89 -8.14 -13.85
N CYS A 139 -4.87 -9.01 -14.05
CA CYS A 139 -5.93 -9.21 -13.07
C CYS A 139 -5.41 -9.98 -11.84
N PRO A 140 -5.44 -9.40 -10.62
CA PRO A 140 -4.92 -10.05 -9.43
C PRO A 140 -5.65 -11.34 -9.09
N VAL A 141 -6.96 -11.43 -9.39
CA VAL A 141 -7.73 -12.68 -9.24
C VAL A 141 -7.21 -13.76 -10.19
N LYS A 142 -6.91 -13.43 -11.45
CA LYS A 142 -6.40 -14.41 -12.43
C LYS A 142 -5.05 -14.98 -11.98
N TRP A 143 -4.11 -14.11 -11.63
CA TRP A 143 -2.78 -14.51 -11.16
C TRP A 143 -2.86 -15.32 -9.86
N PHE A 144 -3.64 -14.85 -8.88
CA PHE A 144 -3.81 -15.56 -7.61
C PHE A 144 -4.50 -16.91 -7.78
N THR A 145 -5.56 -17.02 -8.57
CA THR A 145 -6.24 -18.30 -8.82
C THR A 145 -5.30 -19.29 -9.51
N LYS A 146 -4.45 -18.84 -10.44
CA LYS A 146 -3.46 -19.72 -11.06
C LYS A 146 -2.43 -20.21 -10.05
N TRP A 147 -1.88 -19.31 -9.23
CA TRP A 147 -0.99 -19.67 -8.13
C TRP A 147 -1.67 -20.64 -7.15
N TRP A 148 -2.91 -20.37 -6.78
CA TRP A 148 -3.66 -21.17 -5.82
C TRP A 148 -3.85 -22.62 -6.27
N LYS A 149 -4.09 -22.86 -7.57
CA LYS A 149 -4.19 -24.24 -8.10
C LYS A 149 -2.94 -25.08 -7.84
N VAL A 150 -1.77 -24.46 -7.75
CA VAL A 150 -0.50 -25.13 -7.42
C VAL A 150 -0.35 -25.24 -5.90
N GLN A 151 -0.73 -24.20 -5.17
CA GLN A 151 -0.55 -24.07 -3.72
C GLN A 151 -1.57 -24.83 -2.85
N GLU A 152 -2.77 -25.09 -3.36
CA GLU A 152 -3.93 -25.52 -2.56
C GLU A 152 -3.66 -26.81 -1.77
N SER A 153 -3.02 -27.79 -2.40
CA SER A 153 -2.69 -29.09 -1.80
C SER A 153 -1.82 -28.98 -0.55
N ARG A 154 -1.02 -27.90 -0.43
CA ARG A 154 -0.09 -27.62 0.67
C ARG A 154 -0.56 -26.48 1.59
N SER A 155 -1.78 -25.96 1.41
CA SER A 155 -2.19 -24.69 2.03
C SER A 155 -2.76 -24.78 3.44
N ASN A 156 -3.07 -25.98 3.97
CA ASN A 156 -3.74 -26.14 5.26
C ASN A 156 -4.98 -25.21 5.39
N LYS A 157 -5.97 -25.40 4.51
CA LYS A 157 -7.22 -24.62 4.45
C LYS A 157 -7.01 -23.10 4.37
N GLY A 158 -6.05 -22.65 3.54
CA GLY A 158 -5.80 -21.22 3.31
C GLY A 158 -4.87 -20.54 4.32
N LYS A 159 -4.32 -21.27 5.30
CA LYS A 159 -3.37 -20.71 6.27
C LYS A 159 -1.96 -20.54 5.72
N ILE A 160 -1.57 -21.34 4.72
CA ILE A 160 -0.25 -21.30 4.08
C ILE A 160 -0.46 -20.87 2.63
N LEU A 161 -0.22 -19.59 2.33
CA LEU A 161 -0.41 -19.03 0.99
C LEU A 161 0.82 -19.11 0.11
N TRP A 162 2.00 -19.16 0.71
CA TRP A 162 3.26 -19.01 0.01
C TRP A 162 4.19 -20.15 0.38
N TRP A 163 4.99 -20.59 -0.60
CA TRP A 163 5.82 -21.77 -0.47
C TRP A 163 7.25 -21.51 -0.91
N ASP A 164 8.18 -22.09 -0.18
CA ASP A 164 9.59 -22.13 -0.53
C ASP A 164 9.89 -23.48 -1.16
N ASN A 165 9.87 -23.54 -2.49
CA ASN A 165 10.15 -24.76 -3.25
C ASN A 165 11.54 -25.32 -2.94
N THR A 166 12.52 -24.45 -2.64
CA THR A 166 13.89 -24.88 -2.34
C THR A 166 14.02 -25.57 -0.98
N ARG A 167 13.14 -25.22 -0.03
CA ARG A 167 13.17 -25.73 1.35
C ARG A 167 12.01 -26.66 1.69
N GLY A 168 11.07 -26.87 0.78
CA GLY A 168 9.90 -27.72 0.98
C GLY A 168 9.04 -27.30 2.17
N LYS A 169 8.91 -26.00 2.43
CA LYS A 169 8.19 -25.47 3.60
C LYS A 169 7.50 -24.13 3.30
N PRO A 170 6.61 -23.64 4.18
CA PRO A 170 6.02 -22.31 4.05
C PRO A 170 7.08 -21.23 3.85
N ALA A 171 6.85 -20.34 2.87
CA ALA A 171 7.80 -19.27 2.59
C ALA A 171 7.84 -18.24 3.73
N SER A 172 9.05 -17.78 4.07
CA SER A 172 9.22 -16.64 4.97
C SER A 172 8.95 -15.32 4.26
N ASP A 173 8.76 -14.26 5.04
CA ASP A 173 8.65 -12.87 4.55
C ASP A 173 9.85 -12.49 3.66
N ASP A 174 11.05 -12.99 3.99
CA ASP A 174 12.27 -12.74 3.24
C ASP A 174 12.26 -13.46 1.89
N LYS A 175 11.83 -14.73 1.84
CA LYS A 175 11.70 -15.48 0.57
C LYS A 175 10.64 -14.84 -0.31
N CYS A 176 9.49 -14.46 0.23
CA CYS A 176 8.46 -13.74 -0.51
C CYS A 176 9.01 -12.41 -1.07
N SER A 177 9.74 -11.66 -0.23
CA SER A 177 10.39 -10.41 -0.64
C SER A 177 11.42 -10.63 -1.75
N GLN A 178 12.21 -11.72 -1.66
CA GLN A 178 13.21 -12.07 -2.67
C GLN A 178 12.56 -12.37 -4.01
N LEU A 179 11.49 -13.18 -4.05
CA LEU A 179 10.79 -13.54 -5.28
C LEU A 179 10.19 -12.32 -5.97
N ALA A 180 9.49 -11.46 -5.22
CA ALA A 180 8.95 -10.23 -5.77
C ALA A 180 10.05 -9.27 -6.28
N LYS A 181 11.23 -9.21 -5.62
CA LYS A 181 12.37 -8.43 -6.12
C LYS A 181 12.96 -8.98 -7.41
N LEU A 182 12.95 -10.30 -7.62
CA LEU A 182 13.38 -10.90 -8.89
C LEU A 182 12.48 -10.44 -10.04
N ILE A 183 11.17 -10.34 -9.80
CA ILE A 183 10.21 -9.82 -10.78
C ILE A 183 10.44 -8.33 -11.05
N ILE A 184 10.65 -7.52 -10.01
CA ILE A 184 10.98 -6.09 -10.16
C ILE A 184 12.25 -5.93 -11.02
N LYS A 185 13.29 -6.74 -10.77
CA LYS A 185 14.51 -6.75 -11.59
C LYS A 185 14.23 -7.16 -13.04
N ALA A 186 13.43 -8.21 -13.25
CA ALA A 186 13.06 -8.69 -14.58
C ALA A 186 12.24 -7.66 -15.38
N ALA A 187 11.49 -6.79 -14.68
CA ALA A 187 10.79 -5.66 -15.28
C ALA A 187 11.70 -4.48 -15.66
N GLY A 188 13.02 -4.57 -15.42
CA GLY A 188 13.99 -3.50 -15.69
C GLY A 188 14.05 -2.42 -14.61
N LEU A 189 13.39 -2.64 -13.47
CA LEU A 189 13.37 -1.69 -12.36
C LEU A 189 14.62 -1.87 -11.46
N PRO A 190 15.06 -0.82 -10.74
CA PRO A 190 16.28 -0.87 -9.94
C PRO A 190 16.23 -1.95 -8.83
N TYR A 191 16.98 -3.04 -9.00
CA TYR A 191 16.98 -4.18 -8.07
C TYR A 191 17.52 -3.87 -6.67
N LYS A 192 18.43 -2.89 -6.55
CA LYS A 192 19.01 -2.48 -5.25
C LYS A 192 17.98 -1.80 -4.36
N GLU A 193 16.82 -1.46 -4.89
CA GLU A 193 15.79 -0.75 -4.15
C GLU A 193 14.97 -1.65 -3.24
N ARG A 194 14.44 -1.03 -2.20
CA ARG A 194 13.64 -1.76 -1.22
C ARG A 194 12.32 -2.15 -1.85
N ILE A 195 11.82 -3.34 -1.51
CA ILE A 195 10.48 -3.77 -1.92
C ILE A 195 9.37 -2.81 -1.45
N THR A 196 9.67 -2.02 -0.40
CA THR A 196 8.79 -0.95 0.09
C THR A 196 8.59 0.18 -0.92
N GLU A 197 9.48 0.35 -1.89
CA GLU A 197 9.35 1.36 -2.95
C GLU A 197 8.27 1.00 -3.96
N LEU A 198 7.92 -0.28 -4.12
CA LEU A 198 6.84 -0.70 -5.01
C LEU A 198 5.50 -0.08 -4.58
N ARG A 199 5.28 -0.09 -3.27
CA ARG A 199 4.13 0.54 -2.63
C ARG A 199 4.16 2.06 -2.78
N ALA A 200 5.34 2.67 -2.66
CA ALA A 200 5.49 4.11 -2.88
C ALA A 200 5.17 4.47 -4.34
N ALA A 201 5.68 3.71 -5.32
CA ALA A 201 5.40 3.91 -6.74
C ALA A 201 3.91 3.81 -7.08
N ALA A 202 3.21 2.82 -6.49
CA ALA A 202 1.77 2.68 -6.64
C ALA A 202 1.01 3.90 -6.07
N ILE A 203 1.42 4.40 -4.91
CA ILE A 203 0.84 5.61 -4.29
C ILE A 203 1.13 6.85 -5.14
N THR A 204 2.38 7.05 -5.57
CA THR A 204 2.80 8.17 -6.43
C THR A 204 2.00 8.20 -7.71
N LYS A 205 1.83 7.06 -8.41
CA LYS A 205 0.98 6.99 -9.61
C LYS A 205 -0.46 7.46 -9.36
N MET A 206 -1.04 7.14 -8.20
CA MET A 206 -2.39 7.58 -7.87
C MET A 206 -2.45 9.08 -7.56
N ILE A 207 -1.42 9.64 -6.93
CA ILE A 207 -1.27 11.08 -6.73
C ILE A 207 -1.17 11.79 -8.08
N ASP A 208 -0.34 11.28 -8.99
CA ASP A 208 -0.14 11.85 -10.33
C ASP A 208 -1.42 11.79 -11.18
N LYS A 209 -2.28 10.80 -10.94
CA LYS A 209 -3.63 10.70 -11.53
C LYS A 209 -4.66 11.66 -10.89
N GLY A 210 -4.27 12.48 -9.91
CA GLY A 210 -5.14 13.48 -9.29
C GLY A 210 -6.11 12.91 -8.25
N PHE A 211 -5.88 11.71 -7.72
CA PHE A 211 -6.78 11.14 -6.71
C PHE A 211 -6.73 11.94 -5.39
N PRO A 212 -7.88 12.17 -4.73
CA PRO A 212 -7.90 12.89 -3.45
C PRO A 212 -7.07 12.17 -2.37
N MET A 213 -6.24 12.92 -1.64
CA MET A 213 -5.40 12.37 -0.58
C MET A 213 -6.17 11.57 0.50
N PRO A 214 -7.41 11.94 0.91
CA PRO A 214 -8.19 11.10 1.82
C PRO A 214 -8.48 9.70 1.27
N VAL A 215 -8.73 9.58 -0.03
CA VAL A 215 -9.00 8.31 -0.72
C VAL A 215 -7.73 7.47 -0.80
N ILE A 216 -6.60 8.08 -1.15
CA ILE A 216 -5.27 7.44 -1.17
C ILE A 216 -4.86 6.97 0.24
N ASN A 217 -5.10 7.79 1.26
CA ASN A 217 -4.81 7.44 2.65
C ASN A 217 -5.66 6.27 3.15
N ALA A 218 -6.94 6.23 2.77
CA ALA A 218 -7.83 5.12 3.10
C ALA A 218 -7.36 3.81 2.45
N TRP A 219 -6.98 3.84 1.17
CA TRP A 219 -6.43 2.69 0.43
C TRP A 219 -5.09 2.21 1.00
N SER A 220 -4.15 3.13 1.23
CA SER A 220 -2.78 2.83 1.66
C SER A 220 -2.59 2.60 3.16
N ILE A 221 -3.57 3.00 3.98
CA ILE A 221 -3.53 2.91 5.45
C ILE A 221 -2.32 3.68 6.03
N HIS A 222 -2.15 4.92 5.58
CA HIS A 222 -0.97 5.74 5.91
C HIS A 222 -1.15 6.70 7.11
N SER A 223 -2.33 6.80 7.74
CA SER A 223 -2.55 7.67 8.91
C SER A 223 -3.64 7.19 9.88
N ASP A 224 -3.67 7.72 11.11
CA ASP A 224 -4.78 7.50 12.05
C ASP A 224 -6.10 8.11 11.56
N THR A 225 -6.05 9.19 10.77
CA THR A 225 -7.23 9.75 10.07
C THR A 225 -7.82 8.74 9.07
N ALA A 226 -6.98 7.87 8.49
CA ALA A 226 -7.43 6.80 7.62
C ALA A 226 -8.20 5.70 8.37
N LYS A 227 -8.00 5.51 9.68
CA LYS A 227 -8.72 4.50 10.48
C LYS A 227 -10.22 4.82 10.60
N THR A 228 -10.58 6.09 10.84
CA THR A 228 -11.99 6.52 10.90
C THR A 228 -12.64 6.44 9.52
N LEU A 229 -11.94 6.89 8.48
CA LEU A 229 -12.39 6.77 7.10
C LEU A 229 -12.59 5.30 6.69
N GLN A 230 -11.70 4.39 7.10
CA GLN A 230 -11.82 2.94 6.84
C GLN A 230 -12.96 2.29 7.60
N ARG A 231 -13.21 2.72 8.85
CA ARG A 231 -14.23 2.10 9.70
C ARG A 231 -15.66 2.48 9.28
N TYR A 232 -15.84 3.69 8.74
CA TYR A 232 -17.17 4.25 8.50
C TYR A 232 -17.50 4.62 7.04
N TYR A 233 -16.51 4.90 6.17
CA TYR A 233 -16.78 5.54 4.88
C TYR A 233 -16.14 4.86 3.65
N TYR A 234 -14.92 4.32 3.75
CA TYR A 234 -14.18 3.72 2.64
C TYR A 234 -13.82 2.27 2.94
N ARG A 235 -14.17 1.35 2.04
CA ARG A 235 -13.71 -0.04 2.16
C ARG A 235 -12.19 -0.10 1.96
N ALA A 236 -11.51 -0.87 2.80
CA ALA A 236 -10.15 -1.31 2.51
C ALA A 236 -10.17 -1.98 1.12
N ASN A 237 -9.26 -1.59 0.22
CA ASN A 237 -9.18 -2.09 -1.15
C ASN A 237 -10.30 -1.58 -2.09
N CYS A 238 -10.39 -0.25 -2.26
CA CYS A 238 -11.32 0.40 -3.20
C CYS A 238 -11.02 0.00 -4.65
N ASN A 239 -12.01 -0.61 -5.31
CA ASN A 239 -11.85 -1.16 -6.66
C ASN A 239 -11.55 -0.08 -7.70
N GLU A 240 -12.18 1.08 -7.58
CA GLU A 240 -12.03 2.19 -8.53
C GLU A 240 -10.56 2.64 -8.61
N ILE A 241 -9.89 2.71 -7.46
CA ILE A 241 -8.45 3.01 -7.37
C ILE A 241 -7.62 1.90 -8.01
N ILE A 242 -7.95 0.64 -7.73
CA ILE A 242 -7.20 -0.51 -8.27
C ILE A 242 -7.32 -0.54 -9.80
N GLU A 243 -8.51 -0.34 -10.35
CA GLU A 243 -8.72 -0.26 -11.80
C GLU A 243 -7.89 0.87 -12.41
N GLN A 244 -7.84 2.03 -11.75
CA GLN A 244 -7.06 3.16 -12.21
C GLN A 244 -5.55 2.95 -12.09
N LEU A 245 -5.09 2.26 -11.04
CA LEU A 245 -3.70 1.84 -10.90
C LEU A 245 -3.31 0.87 -12.02
N LEU A 246 -4.18 -0.07 -12.37
CA LEU A 246 -3.94 -1.07 -13.40
C LEU A 246 -4.08 -0.49 -14.82
N SER A 247 -4.88 0.57 -15.00
CA SER A 247 -4.94 1.31 -16.26
C SER A 247 -3.58 1.95 -16.58
N THR A 248 -3.01 1.62 -17.73
CA THR A 248 -1.86 2.35 -18.28
C THR A 248 -2.37 3.56 -19.04
N VAL A 249 -1.72 4.71 -18.81
CA VAL A 249 -2.05 5.93 -19.52
C VAL A 249 -1.48 5.85 -20.93
N ASN A 250 -2.33 6.03 -21.95
CA ASN A 250 -1.87 6.43 -23.26
C ASN A 250 -1.45 7.91 -23.17
N PRO A 251 -0.22 8.31 -23.56
CA PRO A 251 0.28 9.68 -23.36
C PRO A 251 -0.63 10.80 -23.92
N ILE A 252 -1.52 10.46 -24.86
CA ILE A 252 -2.45 11.36 -25.52
C ILE A 252 -3.61 11.77 -24.60
N GLU A 253 -4.02 10.93 -23.64
CA GLU A 253 -5.17 11.22 -22.76
C GLU A 253 -4.86 12.22 -21.64
N LEU A 254 -3.58 12.35 -21.24
CA LEU A 254 -3.11 13.30 -20.22
C LEU A 254 -3.35 14.76 -20.59
N ARG A 255 -3.26 15.10 -21.89
CA ARG A 255 -3.47 16.48 -22.35
C ARG A 255 -4.95 16.85 -22.29
N THR A 256 -5.81 15.96 -22.74
CA THR A 256 -7.26 16.18 -22.78
C THR A 256 -7.90 16.27 -21.39
N THR A 257 -7.42 15.49 -20.41
CA THR A 257 -7.95 15.56 -19.03
C THR A 257 -7.40 16.74 -18.24
N ALA A 258 -6.16 17.19 -18.51
CA ALA A 258 -5.62 18.41 -17.91
C ALA A 258 -6.42 19.66 -18.34
N GLU A 259 -6.70 19.79 -19.64
CA GLU A 259 -7.48 20.90 -20.20
C GLU A 259 -8.92 20.94 -19.66
N GLN A 260 -9.56 19.77 -19.49
CA GLN A 260 -10.92 19.68 -18.94
C GLN A 260 -10.98 20.01 -17.44
N ASN A 261 -9.99 19.57 -16.66
CA ASN A 261 -9.96 19.83 -15.22
C ASN A 261 -9.66 21.30 -14.89
N GLU A 262 -8.83 21.97 -15.70
CA GLU A 262 -8.53 23.40 -15.55
C GLU A 262 -9.77 24.26 -15.85
N THR A 263 -10.50 23.91 -16.90
CA THR A 263 -11.77 24.58 -17.27
C THR A 263 -12.85 24.41 -16.19
N GLN A 264 -12.92 23.24 -15.56
CA GLN A 264 -13.91 22.95 -14.50
C GLN A 264 -13.58 23.66 -13.18
N TYR A 265 -12.29 23.81 -12.85
CA TYR A 265 -11.84 24.58 -11.67
C TYR A 265 -12.11 26.08 -11.83
N GLU A 266 -11.82 26.65 -13.01
CA GLU A 266 -12.11 28.07 -13.28
C GLU A 266 -13.60 28.40 -13.23
N THR A 267 -14.45 27.49 -13.74
CA THR A 267 -15.91 27.63 -13.70
C THR A 267 -16.44 27.59 -12.26
N SER A 268 -15.85 26.74 -11.43
CA SER A 268 -16.22 26.59 -10.01
C SER A 268 -15.82 27.83 -9.19
N ILE A 269 -14.66 28.43 -9.46
CA ILE A 269 -14.20 29.67 -8.79
C ILE A 269 -15.10 30.85 -9.17
N LYS A 270 -15.47 31.00 -10.46
CA LYS A 270 -16.36 32.06 -10.93
C LYS A 270 -17.77 31.97 -10.31
N GLN A 271 -18.33 30.76 -10.17
CA GLN A 271 -19.61 30.56 -9.47
C GLN A 271 -19.55 30.90 -7.98
N TYR A 272 -18.44 30.56 -7.31
CA TYR A 272 -18.26 30.87 -5.89
C TYR A 272 -18.14 32.38 -5.63
N GLN A 273 -17.40 33.09 -6.49
CA GLN A 273 -17.26 34.55 -6.41
C GLN A 273 -18.56 35.30 -6.72
N THR A 274 -19.39 34.75 -7.62
CA THR A 274 -20.71 35.32 -7.96
C THR A 274 -21.70 35.16 -6.82
N ARG A 275 -21.72 34.00 -6.13
CA ARG A 275 -22.56 33.77 -4.94
C ARG A 275 -22.17 34.64 -3.75
N SER A 276 -20.88 34.89 -3.54
CA SER A 276 -20.37 35.75 -2.47
C SER A 276 -20.82 37.22 -2.63
N LYS A 277 -20.82 37.74 -3.87
CA LYS A 277 -21.30 39.10 -4.17
C LYS A 277 -22.81 39.25 -4.00
N SER A 278 -23.60 38.21 -4.26
CA SER A 278 -25.06 38.24 -4.06
C SER A 278 -25.47 38.20 -2.59
N GLN A 279 -24.67 37.59 -1.71
CA GLN A 279 -24.94 37.53 -0.27
C GLN A 279 -24.60 38.84 0.46
N THR A 280 -23.69 39.67 -0.07
CA THR A 280 -23.37 40.98 0.53
C THR A 280 -24.45 42.04 0.28
N LEU A 281 -25.34 41.85 -0.71
CA LEU A 281 -26.41 42.80 -1.05
C LEU A 281 -27.73 42.58 -0.29
N LEU A 282 -27.90 41.45 0.39
CA LEU A 282 -29.17 41.08 1.08
C LEU A 282 -29.12 41.26 2.61
N GLY A 283 -27.96 41.61 3.19
CA GLY A 283 -27.77 41.72 4.65
C GLY A 283 -28.13 43.07 5.28
N GLY A 284 -28.66 44.03 4.51
CA GLY A 284 -28.93 45.38 5.00
C GLY A 284 -30.39 45.77 4.90
N LYS A 285 -31.24 45.31 5.83
CA LYS A 285 -32.49 45.96 6.28
C LYS A 285 -33.23 45.07 7.28
N TYR A 286 -33.02 45.30 8.57
CA TYR A 286 -34.10 45.37 9.55
C TYR A 286 -33.69 46.41 10.61
N LYS A 287 -34.42 47.52 10.62
CA LYS A 287 -34.47 48.51 11.71
C LYS A 287 -35.44 48.00 12.76
#